data_AF-A0A6N9PC33-F1
#
_entry.id   AF-A0A6N9PC33-F1
#
_cell.length_a   1.000
_cell.length_b   1.000
_cell.length_c   1.000
_cell.angle_alpha   90.00
_cell.angle_beta   90.00
_cell.angle_gamma   90.00
#
_symmetry.space_group_name_H-M   'P 1'
#
loop_
_entity.id
_entity.type
_entity.pdbx_description
1 polymer ?
#
loop_
_entity_poly.entity_id
_entity_poly.type
_entity_poly.pdbx_seq_one_letter_code
_entity_poly.pdbx_strand_id
1 'polypeptide(L)'
;MLSIETRERLVRGYERTHNAKMIAQAYGVSEREVYKLAAQMRETGSVEPRTGNCGRKPKLSEEDLERVDKAIQAQPDITFGELIRNLELDISESRLGRIVREKLGYSLKKKVIHASEQERPRCTGKASGMERTHERNTRRKAGFSG
;
A
#
# COMPACT_ATOMS: atom_id res chain seq x y z
N MET A 1 6.48 5.76 22.20
CA MET A 1 5.12 5.16 22.22
C MET A 1 5.06 4.17 23.36
N LEU A 2 4.08 4.26 24.25
CA LEU A 2 3.91 3.29 25.34
C LEU A 2 3.56 1.90 24.80
N SER A 3 4.23 0.86 25.31
CA SER A 3 3.87 -0.54 25.04
C SER A 3 2.44 -0.83 25.53
N ILE A 4 1.75 -1.76 24.86
CA ILE A 4 0.38 -2.18 25.22
C ILE A 4 0.36 -2.68 26.67
N GLU A 5 1.33 -3.51 27.05
CA GLU A 5 1.46 -4.02 28.42
C GLU A 5 1.57 -2.90 29.46
N THR A 6 2.32 -1.84 29.15
CA THR A 6 2.47 -0.68 30.04
C THR A 6 1.14 0.05 30.18
N ARG A 7 0.40 0.25 29.08
CA ARG A 7 -0.92 0.89 29.13
C ARG A 7 -1.91 0.11 29.98
N GLU A 8 -1.93 -1.21 29.85
CA GLU A 8 -2.78 -2.05 30.69
C GLU A 8 -2.39 -1.96 32.16
N ARG A 9 -1.09 -1.97 32.49
CA ARG A 9 -0.62 -1.81 33.88
C ARG A 9 -1.01 -0.45 34.45
N LEU A 10 -0.92 0.63 33.67
CA LEU A 10 -1.37 1.96 34.07
C LEU A 10 -2.86 1.97 34.41
N VAL A 11 -3.70 1.42 33.53
CA VAL A 11 -5.16 1.38 33.73
C VAL A 11 -5.52 0.52 34.93
N ARG A 12 -4.95 -0.69 35.05
CA ARG A 12 -5.16 -1.57 36.23
C ARG A 12 -4.71 -0.91 37.53
N GLY A 13 -3.59 -0.19 37.51
CA GLY A 13 -3.11 0.56 38.67
C GLY A 13 -4.07 1.69 39.05
N TYR A 14 -4.61 2.39 38.05
CA TYR A 14 -5.53 3.50 38.24
C TYR A 14 -6.89 3.03 38.76
N GLU A 15 -7.43 1.93 38.26
CA GLU A 15 -8.69 1.34 38.76
C GLU A 15 -8.60 0.90 40.22
N ARG A 16 -7.41 0.51 40.70
CA ARG A 16 -7.20 0.11 42.09
C ARG A 16 -7.02 1.29 43.04
N THR A 17 -6.26 2.30 42.62
CA THR A 17 -5.82 3.38 43.51
C THR A 17 -6.53 4.71 43.30
N HIS A 18 -7.14 4.91 42.12
CA HIS A 18 -7.71 6.16 41.64
C HIS A 18 -6.78 7.38 41.73
N ASN A 19 -5.47 7.14 41.87
CA ASN A 19 -4.46 8.19 42.01
C ASN A 19 -3.58 8.26 40.76
N ALA A 20 -4.02 9.07 39.79
CA ALA A 20 -3.31 9.24 38.52
C ALA A 20 -1.91 9.84 38.69
N LYS A 21 -1.72 10.73 39.66
CA LYS A 21 -0.44 11.41 39.92
C LYS A 21 0.67 10.44 40.33
N MET A 22 0.37 9.56 41.28
CA MET A 22 1.33 8.55 41.74
C MET A 22 1.75 7.59 40.62
N ILE A 23 0.77 7.13 39.83
CA ILE A 23 1.00 6.22 38.70
C ILE A 23 1.81 6.91 37.60
N ALA A 24 1.45 8.15 37.27
CA ALA A 24 2.15 8.96 36.29
C ALA A 24 3.64 9.10 36.64
N GLN A 25 3.94 9.42 37.91
CA GLN A 25 5.31 9.51 38.41
C GLN A 25 6.04 8.17 38.37
N ALA A 26 5.39 7.07 38.76
CA ALA A 26 6.00 5.73 38.78
C ALA A 26 6.40 5.23 37.38
N TYR A 27 5.65 5.60 36.35
CA TYR A 27 5.89 5.16 34.97
C TYR A 27 6.53 6.23 34.07
N GLY A 28 6.81 7.42 34.60
CA GLY A 28 7.38 8.54 33.83
C GLY A 28 6.45 9.06 32.72
N VAL A 29 5.14 8.98 32.91
CA VAL A 29 4.12 9.45 31.96
C VAL A 29 3.39 10.66 32.50
N SER A 30 2.63 11.35 31.66
CA SER A 30 1.79 12.46 32.11
C SER A 30 0.50 11.97 32.79
N GLU A 31 -0.03 12.72 33.77
CA GLU A 31 -1.34 12.41 34.37
C GLU A 31 -2.46 12.34 33.31
N ARG A 32 -2.36 13.20 32.28
CA ARG A 32 -3.26 13.22 31.13
C ARG A 32 -3.30 11.88 30.39
N GLU A 33 -2.17 11.20 30.25
CA GLU A 33 -2.11 9.89 29.60
C GLU A 33 -2.84 8.83 30.41
N VAL A 34 -2.72 8.84 31.74
CA VAL A 34 -3.43 7.91 32.62
C VAL A 34 -4.94 8.12 32.49
N TYR A 35 -5.41 9.37 32.58
CA TYR A 35 -6.84 9.68 32.41
C TYR A 35 -7.36 9.30 31.02
N LYS A 36 -6.60 9.61 29.96
CA LYS A 36 -6.97 9.27 28.58
C LYS A 36 -7.11 7.76 28.40
N LEU A 37 -6.17 6.97 28.92
CA LEU A 37 -6.23 5.51 28.81
C LEU A 37 -7.37 4.91 29.64
N ALA A 38 -7.63 5.43 30.84
CA ALA A 38 -8.74 5.00 31.67
C ALA A 38 -10.10 5.33 31.04
N ALA A 39 -10.25 6.53 30.46
CA ALA A 39 -11.44 6.90 29.70
C ALA A 39 -11.63 5.99 28.48
N GLN A 40 -10.56 5.74 27.73
CA GLN A 40 -10.58 4.83 26.58
C GLN A 40 -11.03 3.42 26.97
N MET A 41 -10.51 2.87 28.08
CA MET A 41 -10.92 1.57 28.61
C MET A 41 -12.40 1.55 28.99
N ARG A 42 -12.93 2.61 29.61
CA ARG A 42 -14.36 2.71 29.97
C ARG A 42 -15.28 2.78 28.75
N GLU A 43 -14.87 3.51 27.71
CA GLU A 43 -15.69 3.71 26.51
C GLU A 43 -15.65 2.51 25.55
N THR A 44 -14.46 1.93 25.36
CA THR A 44 -14.21 0.96 24.28
C THR A 44 -13.87 -0.44 24.82
N GLY A 45 -13.53 -0.59 26.10
CA GLY A 45 -13.09 -1.85 26.68
C GLY A 45 -11.65 -2.27 26.30
N SER A 46 -10.88 -1.39 25.65
CA SER A 46 -9.52 -1.70 25.19
C SER A 46 -8.56 -0.51 25.31
N VAL A 47 -7.31 -0.80 25.67
CA VAL A 47 -6.19 0.18 25.68
C VAL A 47 -5.39 0.23 24.37
N GLU A 48 -5.76 -0.59 23.39
CA GLU A 48 -5.06 -0.64 22.11
C GLU A 48 -5.15 0.70 21.37
N PRO A 49 -4.09 1.14 20.67
CA PRO A 49 -4.18 2.32 19.82
C PRO A 49 -5.28 2.16 18.76
N ARG A 50 -6.13 3.18 18.60
CA ARG A 50 -7.19 3.20 17.58
C ARG A 50 -6.61 3.56 16.20
N THR A 51 -5.99 2.58 15.54
CA THR A 51 -5.34 2.78 14.22
C THR A 51 -6.35 2.82 13.07
N GLY A 52 -7.48 2.09 13.17
CA GLY A 52 -8.48 1.96 12.09
C GLY A 52 -9.28 3.23 11.74
N ASN A 53 -9.20 4.27 12.57
CA ASN A 53 -9.88 5.54 12.32
C ASN A 53 -9.01 6.59 11.62
N CYS A 54 -7.74 6.29 11.37
CA CYS A 54 -6.82 7.22 10.74
C CYS A 54 -6.86 7.12 9.21
N GLY A 55 -6.71 8.26 8.53
CA GLY A 55 -6.49 8.32 7.08
C GLY A 55 -7.75 8.47 6.23
N ARG A 56 -7.53 8.50 4.91
CA ARG A 56 -8.58 8.69 3.91
C ARG A 56 -9.41 7.42 3.77
N LYS A 57 -10.73 7.53 3.97
CA LYS A 57 -11.66 6.43 3.77
C LYS A 57 -11.67 5.96 2.29
N PRO A 58 -11.82 4.65 2.04
CA PRO A 58 -11.93 4.14 0.68
C PRO A 58 -13.18 4.72 0.01
N LYS A 59 -13.11 4.92 -1.32
CA LYS A 59 -14.24 5.43 -2.11
C LYS A 59 -15.31 4.36 -2.36
N LEU A 60 -14.92 3.09 -2.32
CA LEU A 60 -15.79 1.94 -2.49
C LEU A 60 -16.02 1.30 -1.12
N SER A 61 -17.27 1.00 -0.81
CA SER A 61 -17.65 0.18 0.34
C SER A 61 -17.35 -1.31 0.08
N GLU A 62 -17.44 -2.14 1.12
CA GLU A 62 -17.28 -3.59 0.99
C GLU A 62 -18.41 -4.18 0.11
N GLU A 63 -19.63 -3.67 0.23
CA GLU A 63 -20.77 -4.06 -0.61
C GLU A 63 -20.52 -3.74 -2.09
N ASP A 64 -19.90 -2.59 -2.39
CA ASP A 64 -19.56 -2.24 -3.77
C ASP A 64 -18.51 -3.17 -4.35
N LEU A 65 -17.54 -3.60 -3.53
CA LEU A 65 -16.54 -4.57 -3.96
C LEU A 65 -17.18 -5.91 -4.32
N GLU A 66 -18.15 -6.38 -3.52
CA GLU A 66 -18.90 -7.59 -3.84
C GLU A 66 -19.74 -7.44 -5.12
N ARG A 67 -20.33 -6.27 -5.36
CA ARG A 67 -21.07 -5.98 -6.59
C ARG A 67 -20.16 -6.02 -7.82
N VAL A 68 -18.97 -5.41 -7.71
CA VAL A 68 -17.95 -5.45 -8.77
C VAL A 68 -17.49 -6.89 -9.01
N ASP A 69 -17.24 -7.66 -7.95
CA ASP A 69 -16.79 -9.05 -8.07
C ASP A 69 -17.83 -9.92 -8.80
N LYS A 70 -19.11 -9.82 -8.41
CA LYS A 70 -20.22 -10.52 -9.07
C LYS A 70 -20.34 -10.14 -10.54
N ALA A 71 -20.16 -8.87 -10.88
CA ALA A 71 -20.25 -8.40 -12.26
C ALA A 71 -19.10 -8.97 -13.13
N ILE A 72 -17.87 -9.00 -12.59
CA ILE A 72 -16.71 -9.61 -13.27
C ILE A 72 -16.91 -11.12 -13.45
N GLN A 73 -17.43 -11.82 -12.44
CA GLN A 73 -17.70 -13.26 -12.53
C GLN A 73 -18.81 -13.58 -13.53
N ALA A 74 -19.85 -12.75 -13.63
CA ALA A 74 -20.92 -12.91 -14.60
C ALA A 74 -20.44 -12.68 -16.04
N GLN A 75 -19.58 -11.68 -16.26
CA GLN A 75 -19.03 -11.35 -17.55
C GLN A 75 -17.54 -11.01 -17.44
N PRO A 76 -16.62 -11.97 -17.64
CA PRO A 76 -15.18 -11.76 -17.43
C PRO A 76 -14.54 -10.80 -18.43
N ASP A 77 -15.14 -10.66 -19.62
CA ASP A 77 -14.67 -9.75 -20.67
C ASP A 77 -15.20 -8.31 -20.54
N ILE A 78 -15.90 -8.00 -19.44
CA ILE A 78 -16.42 -6.66 -19.19
C ILE A 78 -15.27 -5.65 -18.97
N THR A 79 -15.39 -4.48 -19.57
CA THR A 79 -14.40 -3.41 -19.39
C THR A 79 -14.64 -2.65 -18.08
N PHE A 80 -13.59 -2.05 -17.52
CA PHE A 80 -13.72 -1.22 -16.30
C PHE A 80 -14.64 -0.01 -16.52
N GLY A 81 -14.68 0.57 -17.72
CA GLY A 81 -15.58 1.68 -18.05
C GLY A 81 -17.05 1.24 -18.10
N GLU A 82 -17.33 0.04 -18.61
CA GLU A 82 -18.67 -0.55 -18.55
C GLU A 82 -19.09 -0.86 -17.11
N LEU A 83 -18.20 -1.42 -16.29
CA LEU A 83 -18.47 -1.65 -14.87
C LEU A 83 -18.84 -0.36 -14.14
N ILE A 84 -18.12 0.73 -14.40
CA ILE A 84 -18.41 2.04 -13.79
C ILE A 84 -19.80 2.54 -14.19
N ARG A 85 -20.15 2.42 -15.47
CA ARG A 85 -21.47 2.84 -15.98
C ARG A 85 -22.60 1.96 -15.44
N ASN A 86 -22.41 0.65 -15.42
CA ASN A 86 -23.43 -0.31 -15.01
C ASN A 86 -23.70 -0.28 -13.50
N LEU A 87 -22.67 -0.01 -12.70
CA LEU A 87 -22.76 0.05 -11.23
C LEU A 87 -22.86 1.48 -10.70
N GLU A 88 -22.92 2.48 -11.58
CA GLU A 88 -23.01 3.92 -11.28
C GLU A 88 -21.95 4.40 -10.25
N LEU A 89 -20.69 3.99 -10.45
CA LEU A 89 -19.60 4.26 -9.49
C LEU A 89 -18.90 5.61 -9.75
N ASP A 90 -18.72 6.45 -8.73
CA ASP A 90 -17.95 7.72 -8.80
C ASP A 90 -16.41 7.50 -8.69
N ILE A 91 -15.85 6.70 -9.60
CA ILE A 91 -14.41 6.42 -9.64
C ILE A 91 -13.90 6.41 -11.07
N SER A 92 -12.63 6.78 -11.24
CA SER A 92 -11.95 6.61 -12.52
C SER A 92 -11.67 5.13 -12.81
N GLU A 93 -11.64 4.75 -14.09
CA GLU A 93 -11.29 3.39 -14.54
C GLU A 93 -9.95 2.92 -13.97
N SER A 94 -8.95 3.82 -13.94
CA SER A 94 -7.63 3.54 -13.37
C SER A 94 -7.69 3.18 -11.89
N ARG A 95 -8.57 3.84 -11.13
CA ARG A 95 -8.75 3.59 -9.70
C ARG A 95 -9.51 2.28 -9.47
N LEU A 96 -10.57 2.02 -10.24
CA LEU A 96 -11.28 0.74 -10.19
C LEU A 96 -10.33 -0.42 -10.50
N GLY A 97 -9.57 -0.36 -11.60
CA GLY A 97 -8.64 -1.42 -11.97
C GLY A 97 -7.53 -1.65 -10.95
N ARG A 98 -7.11 -0.62 -10.19
CA ARG A 98 -6.18 -0.81 -9.06
C ARG A 98 -6.84 -1.53 -7.89
N ILE A 99 -8.06 -1.13 -7.54
CA ILE A 99 -8.82 -1.72 -6.43
C ILE A 99 -9.14 -3.19 -6.72
N VAL A 100 -9.60 -3.50 -7.92
CA VAL A 100 -9.89 -4.89 -8.35
C VAL A 100 -8.64 -5.77 -8.21
N ARG A 101 -7.46 -5.27 -8.59
CA ARG A 101 -6.19 -6.00 -8.44
C ARG A 101 -5.75 -6.17 -6.98
N GLU A 102 -5.82 -5.10 -6.19
CA GLU A 102 -5.32 -5.10 -4.81
C GLU A 102 -6.28 -5.76 -3.80
N LYS A 103 -7.59 -5.63 -4.01
CA LYS A 103 -8.62 -6.09 -3.07
C LYS A 103 -9.25 -7.43 -3.47
N LEU A 104 -9.58 -7.61 -4.75
CA LEU A 104 -10.22 -8.83 -5.25
C LEU A 104 -9.19 -9.86 -5.78
N GLY A 105 -7.92 -9.47 -5.93
CA GLY A 105 -6.84 -10.38 -6.30
C GLY A 105 -6.82 -10.80 -7.77
N TYR A 106 -7.61 -10.16 -8.64
CA TYR A 106 -7.57 -10.47 -10.07
C TYR A 106 -6.21 -10.10 -10.67
N SER A 107 -5.69 -11.00 -11.50
CA SER A 107 -4.46 -10.77 -12.26
C SER A 107 -4.77 -10.71 -13.75
N LEU A 108 -4.11 -9.80 -14.46
CA LEU A 108 -4.19 -9.76 -15.91
C LEU A 108 -3.45 -10.97 -16.47
N LYS A 109 -4.09 -11.73 -17.35
CA LYS A 109 -3.42 -12.79 -18.11
C LYS A 109 -2.25 -12.17 -18.88
N LYS A 110 -1.04 -12.62 -18.57
CA LYS A 110 0.15 -12.22 -19.33
C LYS A 110 0.02 -12.75 -20.75
N LYS A 111 0.04 -11.86 -21.75
CA LYS A 111 0.31 -12.26 -23.14
C LYS A 111 1.83 -12.38 -23.27
N VAL A 112 2.34 -13.62 -23.29
CA VAL A 112 3.72 -13.84 -23.73
C VAL A 112 3.72 -13.59 -25.23
N ILE A 113 4.29 -12.48 -25.67
CA ILE A 113 4.54 -12.25 -27.09
C ILE A 113 5.67 -13.21 -27.44
N HIS A 114 5.31 -14.40 -27.93
CA HIS A 114 6.28 -15.38 -28.41
C HIS A 114 6.82 -14.87 -29.74
N ALA A 115 7.91 -14.11 -29.69
CA ALA A 115 8.62 -13.69 -30.89
C ALA A 115 9.27 -14.94 -31.49
N SER A 116 9.01 -15.22 -32.78
CA SER A 116 9.65 -16.32 -33.50
C SER A 116 11.18 -16.23 -33.48
N GLU A 117 11.75 -15.05 -33.21
CA GLU A 117 13.18 -14.85 -32.97
C GLU A 117 13.72 -15.60 -31.74
N GLN A 118 12.87 -15.92 -30.75
CA GLN A 118 13.27 -16.76 -29.61
C GLN A 118 13.53 -18.21 -30.00
N GLU A 119 12.90 -18.68 -31.09
CA GLU A 119 13.13 -20.01 -31.67
C GLU A 119 14.36 -20.04 -32.58
N ARG A 120 14.94 -18.88 -32.92
CA ARG A 120 16.18 -18.88 -33.69
C ARG A 120 17.26 -19.60 -32.88
N PRO A 121 17.96 -20.56 -33.50
CA PRO A 121 19.07 -21.22 -32.84
C PRO A 121 20.06 -20.15 -32.39
N ARG A 122 20.40 -20.15 -31.11
CA ARG A 122 21.45 -19.25 -30.59
C ARG A 122 22.71 -19.51 -31.40
N CYS A 123 23.25 -18.48 -32.04
CA CYS A 123 24.50 -18.58 -32.76
C CYS A 123 25.57 -19.09 -31.78
N THR A 124 26.00 -20.33 -31.96
CA THR A 124 27.13 -20.94 -31.23
C THR A 124 28.48 -20.44 -31.74
N GLY A 125 28.47 -19.53 -32.72
CA GLY A 125 29.66 -18.85 -33.22
C GLY A 125 30.33 -18.07 -32.09
N LYS A 126 31.61 -18.37 -31.84
CA LYS A 126 32.47 -17.53 -31.02
C LYS A 126 32.43 -16.11 -31.61
N ALA A 127 32.10 -15.12 -30.80
CA ALA A 127 32.25 -13.73 -31.18
C ALA A 127 33.71 -13.50 -31.57
N SER A 128 33.97 -13.15 -32.84
CA SER A 128 35.29 -12.66 -33.23
C SER A 128 35.49 -11.33 -32.50
N GLY A 129 36.48 -11.29 -31.61
CA GLY A 129 36.85 -10.06 -30.93
C GLY A 129 37.27 -9.04 -31.97
N MET A 130 36.43 -8.05 -32.25
CA MET A 130 36.86 -6.86 -32.98
C MET A 130 37.77 -6.06 -32.04
N GLU A 131 39.06 -6.00 -32.36
CA GLU A 131 39.96 -5.03 -31.75
C GLU A 131 39.40 -3.62 -31.98
N ARG A 132 39.14 -2.90 -30.90
CA ARG A 132 38.75 -1.48 -30.97
C ARG A 132 40.01 -0.67 -31.25
N THR A 133 40.26 -0.30 -32.50
CA THR A 133 41.20 0.76 -32.83
C THR A 133 40.57 2.11 -32.46
N HIS A 134 40.84 2.58 -31.24
CA HIS A 134 40.51 3.94 -30.85
C HIS A 134 41.53 4.91 -31.47
N GLU A 135 41.25 5.43 -32.66
CA GLU A 135 41.90 6.65 -33.14
C GLU A 135 41.42 7.84 -32.32
N ARG A 136 42.31 8.35 -31.47
CA ARG A 136 42.09 9.53 -30.64
C ARG A 136 42.10 10.76 -31.55
N ASN A 137 40.95 11.14 -32.09
CA ASN A 137 40.81 12.37 -32.88
C ASN A 137 40.92 13.61 -31.97
N THR A 138 42.15 14.06 -31.70
CA THR A 138 42.42 15.31 -31.00
C THR A 138 42.27 16.49 -31.95
N ARG A 139 41.02 16.87 -32.26
CA ARG A 139 40.72 18.20 -32.81
C ARG A 139 39.86 18.96 -31.82
N ARG A 140 40.53 19.81 -31.03
CA ARG A 140 39.92 20.90 -30.27
C ARG A 140 39.03 21.71 -31.24
N LYS A 141 37.71 21.72 -31.01
CA LYS A 141 36.83 22.76 -31.56
C LYS A 141 36.33 23.64 -30.43
N ALA A 142 36.54 24.93 -30.64
CA ALA A 142 36.25 26.04 -29.75
C ALA A 142 34.76 26.11 -29.37
N GLY A 143 34.51 26.67 -28.20
CA GLY A 143 33.19 26.77 -27.56
C GLY A 143 32.14 27.47 -28.40
N PHE A 144 30.89 27.08 -28.16
CA PHE A 144 29.70 27.75 -28.69
C PHE A 144 29.02 28.48 -27.54
N SER A 145 29.00 29.80 -27.61
CA SER A 145 28.19 30.71 -26.80
C SER A 145 26.85 30.95 -27.49
N GLY A 146 25.75 30.80 -26.76
CA GLY A 146 24.39 31.11 -27.19
C GLY A 146 23.42 30.82 -26.06
#